data_AF-A0AAU9IMT8-F1
#
_entry.id   AF-A0AAU9IMT8-F1
#
_cell.length_a   1.000
_cell.length_b   1.000
_cell.length_c   1.000
_cell.angle_alpha   90.00
_cell.angle_beta   90.00
_cell.angle_gamma   90.00
#
_symmetry.space_group_name_H-M   'P 1'
#
loop_
_entity.id
_entity.type
_entity.pdbx_description
1 polymer ?
#
loop_
_entity_poly.entity_id
_entity_poly.type
_entity_poly.pdbx_seq_one_letter_code
_entity_poly.pdbx_strand_id
1 'polypeptide(L)'
;MKGFFSKKKKNRADSPEPLPASPKVSQPRCSMMPSSLAPINTDDLNPSMPPNPSPTATNPRLSLIPNSFPSLEVDNSIKSLKEKISDYDKEITKLSKDIENSKGSLKSSYQKRLKEKKSQRLVYEKQMDTLITKQFSLEQKTFDLGIKGLVKQALGMRIILDRNKKEEEQKALEILEETKNVIEEVEEIKDELASYKVDVEEDQLDMELEDMYEEVNKEPEKKTEPPWYLNKSEIKNVKVVTEL
;
A
#
# COMPACT_ATOMS: atom_id res chain seq x y z
N MET A 1 26.67 18.58 -71.22
CA MET A 1 26.59 19.53 -70.10
C MET A 1 25.58 19.00 -69.08
N LYS A 2 26.04 18.47 -67.95
CA LYS A 2 25.19 17.98 -66.85
C LYS A 2 25.23 19.01 -65.72
N GLY A 3 24.10 19.66 -65.44
CA GLY A 3 23.95 20.64 -64.37
C GLY A 3 23.67 19.98 -63.03
N PHE A 4 24.53 20.22 -62.05
CA PHE A 4 24.35 19.86 -60.64
C PHE A 4 23.58 20.97 -59.93
N PHE A 5 22.33 20.71 -59.53
CA PHE A 5 21.61 21.57 -58.59
C PHE A 5 21.70 20.99 -57.17
N SER A 6 22.50 21.65 -56.34
CA SER A 6 22.65 21.37 -54.91
C SER A 6 21.48 21.98 -54.12
N LYS A 7 20.69 21.14 -53.45
CA LYS A 7 19.62 21.57 -52.54
C LYS A 7 20.20 21.84 -51.14
N LYS A 8 20.34 23.12 -50.78
CA LYS A 8 20.57 23.59 -49.39
C LYS A 8 19.35 23.27 -48.52
N LYS A 9 19.49 22.34 -47.57
CA LYS A 9 18.55 22.17 -46.46
C LYS A 9 18.70 23.33 -45.49
N LYS A 10 17.64 24.11 -45.30
CA LYS A 10 17.54 25.21 -44.33
C LYS A 10 16.97 24.63 -43.04
N ASN A 11 17.80 24.50 -42.01
CA ASN A 11 17.39 24.10 -40.67
C ASN A 11 16.49 25.20 -40.09
N ARG A 12 15.22 24.86 -39.85
CA ARG A 12 14.23 25.72 -39.20
C ARG A 12 14.36 25.45 -37.70
N ALA A 13 14.83 26.44 -36.96
CA ALA A 13 14.90 26.38 -35.50
C ALA A 13 13.49 26.30 -34.93
N ASP A 14 13.27 25.32 -34.05
CA ASP A 14 12.08 25.17 -33.24
C ASP A 14 11.95 26.37 -32.30
N SER A 15 10.90 27.18 -32.50
CA SER A 15 10.44 28.13 -31.50
C SER A 15 9.62 27.38 -30.44
N PRO A 16 9.86 27.59 -29.14
CA PRO A 16 9.05 26.98 -28.10
C PRO A 16 7.61 27.52 -28.14
N GLU A 17 6.66 26.59 -28.17
CA GLU A 17 5.23 26.86 -28.07
C GLU A 17 4.90 27.66 -26.79
N PRO A 18 4.09 28.72 -26.89
CA PRO A 18 3.60 29.45 -25.71
C PRO A 18 2.59 28.59 -24.94
N LEU A 19 2.85 28.41 -23.65
CA LEU A 19 1.97 27.67 -22.72
C LEU A 19 0.56 28.27 -22.68
N PRO A 20 -0.50 27.44 -22.59
CA PRO A 20 -1.88 27.90 -22.53
C PRO A 20 -2.14 28.65 -21.21
N ALA A 21 -2.70 29.85 -21.33
CA ALA A 21 -3.09 30.68 -20.20
C ALA A 21 -4.13 29.98 -19.31
N SER A 22 -3.85 29.90 -18.02
CA SER A 22 -4.71 29.30 -17.00
C SER A 22 -6.10 29.96 -16.97
N PRO A 23 -7.20 29.19 -16.89
CA PRO A 23 -8.54 29.74 -16.78
C PRO A 23 -8.73 30.48 -15.45
N LYS A 24 -9.17 31.75 -15.53
CA LYS A 24 -9.55 32.56 -14.38
C LYS A 24 -10.73 31.89 -13.66
N VAL A 25 -10.47 31.34 -12.48
CA VAL A 25 -11.48 30.83 -11.56
C VAL A 25 -12.34 32.01 -11.08
N SER A 26 -13.53 32.13 -11.66
CA SER A 26 -14.59 33.04 -11.19
C SER A 26 -15.06 32.56 -9.82
N GLN A 27 -14.70 33.28 -8.76
CA GLN A 27 -15.19 32.98 -7.42
C GLN A 27 -16.71 33.18 -7.33
N PRO A 28 -17.46 32.24 -6.73
CA PRO A 28 -18.87 32.43 -6.46
C PRO A 28 -19.06 33.48 -5.36
N ARG A 29 -19.86 34.51 -5.65
CA ARG A 29 -20.32 35.49 -4.66
C ARG A 29 -21.16 34.76 -3.60
N CYS A 30 -20.63 34.66 -2.37
CA CYS A 30 -21.40 34.25 -1.20
C CYS A 30 -22.53 35.26 -0.95
N SER A 31 -23.76 34.87 -1.20
CA SER A 31 -24.96 35.55 -0.70
C SER A 31 -25.06 35.30 0.80
N MET A 32 -24.96 36.36 1.59
CA MET A 32 -25.23 36.30 3.03
C MET A 32 -26.71 35.98 3.28
N MET A 33 -26.98 34.92 4.03
CA MET A 33 -28.30 34.63 4.59
C MET A 33 -28.34 35.10 6.05
N PRO A 34 -29.46 35.68 6.51
CA PRO A 34 -29.61 36.14 7.89
C PRO A 34 -29.86 34.96 8.84
N SER A 35 -29.01 34.84 9.86
CA SER A 35 -29.19 33.91 10.99
C SER A 35 -30.27 34.43 11.93
N SER A 36 -31.44 33.79 11.96
CA SER A 36 -32.38 33.91 13.08
C SER A 36 -32.07 32.83 14.12
N LEU A 37 -31.43 33.23 15.21
CA LEU A 37 -31.22 32.42 16.41
C LEU A 37 -32.53 32.38 17.22
N ALA A 38 -33.06 31.18 17.46
CA ALA A 38 -34.06 30.93 18.50
C ALA A 38 -33.34 30.51 19.80
N PRO A 39 -33.81 30.95 20.98
CA PRO A 39 -33.24 30.55 22.26
C PRO A 39 -33.68 29.13 22.62
N ILE A 40 -32.69 28.27 22.93
CA ILE A 40 -32.92 26.94 23.49
C ILE A 40 -32.90 27.09 25.02
N ASN A 41 -34.01 26.72 25.66
CA ASN A 41 -34.14 26.64 27.11
C ASN A 41 -33.11 25.66 27.68
N THR A 42 -32.30 26.14 28.61
CA THR A 42 -31.45 25.34 29.50
C THR A 42 -32.15 25.21 30.83
N ASP A 43 -32.99 24.21 30.97
CA ASP A 43 -33.35 23.65 32.27
C ASP A 43 -33.42 22.14 32.11
N ASP A 44 -33.01 21.48 33.19
CA ASP A 44 -33.19 20.07 33.50
C ASP A 44 -32.10 19.03 33.13
N LEU A 45 -31.52 18.53 34.22
CA LEU A 45 -31.15 17.13 34.49
C LEU A 45 -29.72 16.69 34.18
N ASN A 46 -28.88 16.98 35.17
CA ASN A 46 -27.83 16.13 35.73
C ASN A 46 -28.09 14.62 35.54
N PRO A 47 -27.23 13.89 34.80
CA PRO A 47 -27.10 12.45 34.91
C PRO A 47 -25.75 12.09 35.54
N SER A 48 -25.86 11.44 36.69
CA SER A 48 -24.84 10.62 37.36
C SER A 48 -23.85 9.95 36.39
N MET A 49 -22.56 10.22 36.57
CA MET A 49 -21.48 9.54 35.85
C MET A 49 -21.40 8.07 36.29
N PRO A 50 -21.48 7.09 35.36
CA PRO A 50 -21.14 5.71 35.67
C PRO A 50 -19.62 5.50 35.79
N PRO A 51 -19.18 4.47 36.52
CA PRO A 51 -17.77 4.17 36.75
C PRO A 51 -17.04 3.74 35.47
N ASN A 52 -15.80 4.22 35.37
CA ASN A 52 -14.86 4.05 34.27
C ASN A 52 -14.49 2.55 34.08
N PRO A 53 -14.80 1.91 32.94
CA PRO A 53 -14.38 0.54 32.68
C PRO A 53 -12.91 0.47 32.25
N SER A 54 -12.18 -0.48 32.85
CA SER A 54 -10.78 -0.82 32.55
C SER A 54 -10.51 -1.02 31.05
N PRO A 55 -9.29 -0.71 30.57
CA PRO A 55 -8.91 -0.86 29.16
C PRO A 55 -8.73 -2.34 28.80
N THR A 56 -9.81 -3.02 28.44
CA THR A 56 -9.73 -4.33 27.78
C THR A 56 -9.22 -4.12 26.37
N ALA A 57 -8.02 -4.65 26.08
CA ALA A 57 -7.37 -4.69 24.77
C ALA A 57 -8.28 -5.33 23.72
N THR A 58 -9.20 -4.54 23.18
CA THR A 58 -10.09 -4.93 22.10
C THR A 58 -9.36 -4.56 20.83
N ASN A 59 -8.81 -5.58 20.16
CA ASN A 59 -8.25 -5.44 18.82
C ASN A 59 -9.18 -4.56 17.97
N PRO A 60 -8.69 -3.49 17.32
CA PRO A 60 -9.50 -2.70 16.41
C PRO A 60 -9.83 -3.58 15.21
N ARG A 61 -10.91 -4.36 15.33
CA ARG A 61 -11.53 -5.05 14.22
C ARG A 61 -12.06 -3.95 13.34
N LEU A 62 -11.29 -3.61 12.32
CA LEU A 62 -11.70 -2.95 11.09
C LEU A 62 -13.09 -3.45 10.71
N SER A 63 -14.14 -2.77 11.20
CA SER A 63 -15.48 -2.93 10.68
C SER A 63 -15.48 -2.26 9.32
N LEU A 64 -14.98 -3.04 8.35
CA LEU A 64 -15.10 -2.75 6.94
C LEU A 64 -16.56 -2.43 6.65
N ILE A 65 -16.78 -1.16 6.38
CA ILE A 65 -17.63 -0.61 5.32
C ILE A 65 -19.12 -1.04 5.42
N PRO A 66 -20.06 -0.10 5.68
CA PRO A 66 -21.48 -0.39 5.57
C PRO A 66 -21.80 -0.89 4.13
N ASN A 67 -22.25 -2.14 4.04
CA ASN A 67 -22.41 -2.95 2.83
C ASN A 67 -23.54 -2.51 1.86
N SER A 68 -23.95 -1.24 1.84
CA SER A 68 -24.80 -0.71 0.78
C SER A 68 -23.98 0.26 -0.06
N PHE A 69 -23.27 -0.26 -1.07
CA PHE A 69 -22.61 0.59 -2.06
C PHE A 69 -23.70 1.39 -2.80
N PRO A 70 -23.78 2.73 -2.64
CA PRO A 70 -24.78 3.55 -3.30
C PRO A 70 -24.68 3.46 -4.84
N SER A 71 -23.58 2.93 -5.38
CA SER A 71 -23.39 2.64 -6.81
C SER A 71 -24.46 1.67 -7.36
N LEU A 72 -24.77 0.59 -6.64
CA LEU A 72 -25.64 -0.48 -7.16
C LEU A 72 -27.08 -0.01 -7.42
N GLU A 73 -27.59 0.85 -6.54
CA GLU A 73 -28.94 1.43 -6.68
C GLU A 73 -29.01 2.40 -7.86
N VAL A 74 -27.96 3.20 -8.05
CA VAL A 74 -27.83 4.12 -9.19
C VAL A 74 -27.72 3.33 -10.51
N ASP A 75 -26.93 2.25 -10.53
CA ASP A 75 -26.77 1.38 -11.70
C ASP A 75 -28.11 0.74 -12.13
N ASN A 76 -28.89 0.23 -11.18
CA ASN A 76 -30.21 -0.35 -11.47
C ASN A 76 -31.19 0.70 -11.99
N SER A 77 -31.15 1.91 -11.44
CA SER A 77 -31.96 3.04 -11.89
C SER A 77 -31.61 3.45 -13.32
N ILE A 78 -30.32 3.52 -13.67
CA ILE A 78 -29.84 3.80 -15.02
C ILE A 78 -30.31 2.71 -15.99
N LYS A 79 -30.23 1.43 -15.61
CA LYS A 79 -30.72 0.32 -16.46
C LYS A 79 -32.22 0.44 -16.74
N SER A 80 -33.03 0.72 -15.72
CA SER A 80 -34.47 0.92 -15.89
C SER A 80 -34.80 2.11 -16.81
N LEU A 81 -34.05 3.21 -16.70
CA LEU A 81 -34.21 4.37 -17.60
C LEU A 81 -33.82 4.03 -19.03
N LYS A 82 -32.74 3.28 -19.25
CA LYS A 82 -32.33 2.83 -20.59
C LYS A 82 -33.39 1.96 -21.26
N GLU A 83 -34.01 1.07 -20.50
CA GLU A 83 -35.11 0.23 -21.00
C GLU A 83 -36.31 1.09 -21.42
N LYS A 84 -36.74 2.04 -20.57
CA LYS A 84 -37.80 2.99 -20.91
C LYS A 84 -37.48 3.80 -22.17
N ILE A 85 -36.26 4.31 -22.31
CA ILE A 85 -35.81 5.05 -23.50
C ILE A 85 -35.92 4.17 -24.75
N SER A 86 -35.48 2.91 -24.67
CA SER A 86 -35.57 1.94 -25.75
C SER A 86 -37.01 1.67 -26.18
N ASP A 87 -37.94 1.58 -25.23
CA ASP A 87 -39.36 1.40 -25.54
C ASP A 87 -39.96 2.65 -26.19
N TYR A 88 -39.61 3.86 -25.74
CA TYR A 88 -39.98 5.10 -26.44
C TYR A 88 -39.42 5.17 -27.86
N ASP A 89 -38.20 4.69 -28.11
CA ASP A 89 -37.62 4.63 -29.46
C ASP A 89 -38.42 3.70 -30.39
N LYS A 90 -38.85 2.54 -29.89
CA LYS A 90 -39.73 1.63 -30.65
C LYS A 90 -41.09 2.28 -30.94
N GLU A 91 -41.67 3.02 -30.01
CA GLU A 91 -42.94 3.72 -30.23
C GLU A 91 -42.79 4.89 -31.21
N ILE A 92 -41.71 5.67 -31.10
CA ILE A 92 -41.39 6.78 -32.00
C ILE A 92 -41.23 6.27 -33.43
N THR A 93 -40.50 5.17 -33.63
CA THR A 93 -40.31 4.57 -34.96
C THR A 93 -41.61 4.03 -35.55
N LYS A 94 -42.49 3.42 -34.75
CA LYS A 94 -43.84 3.01 -35.19
C LYS A 94 -44.69 4.21 -35.60
N LEU A 95 -44.79 5.23 -34.74
CA LEU A 95 -45.56 6.44 -35.02
C LEU A 95 -45.05 7.19 -36.26
N SER A 96 -43.73 7.20 -36.49
CA SER A 96 -43.14 7.76 -37.71
C SER A 96 -43.63 7.05 -38.96
N LYS A 97 -43.68 5.71 -38.98
CA LYS A 97 -44.23 4.93 -40.11
C LYS A 97 -45.72 5.18 -40.30
N ASP A 98 -46.48 5.29 -39.21
CA ASP A 98 -47.93 5.59 -39.28
C ASP A 98 -48.21 6.98 -39.85
N ILE A 99 -47.35 7.97 -39.58
CA ILE A 99 -47.44 9.33 -40.14
C ILE A 99 -47.18 9.33 -41.65
N GLU A 100 -46.28 8.48 -42.13
CA GLU A 100 -45.99 8.34 -43.57
C GLU A 100 -47.17 7.71 -44.31
N ASN A 101 -47.84 6.73 -43.69
CA ASN A 101 -48.95 5.98 -44.30
C ASN A 101 -50.31 6.66 -44.17
N SER A 102 -50.46 7.63 -43.25
CA SER A 102 -51.73 8.31 -42.97
C SER A 102 -51.91 9.65 -43.70
N LYS A 103 -53.17 10.03 -43.96
CA LYS A 103 -53.54 11.30 -44.59
C LYS A 103 -54.57 12.07 -43.74
N GLY A 104 -54.64 13.38 -43.91
CA GLY A 104 -55.65 14.24 -43.28
C GLY A 104 -55.55 14.32 -41.75
N SER A 105 -56.70 14.29 -41.06
CA SER A 105 -56.81 14.46 -39.60
C SER A 105 -56.03 13.39 -38.81
N LEU A 106 -55.98 12.15 -39.31
CA LEU A 106 -55.22 11.06 -38.69
C LEU A 106 -53.73 11.39 -38.57
N LYS A 107 -53.14 11.96 -39.62
CA LYS A 107 -51.73 12.38 -39.64
C LYS A 107 -51.43 13.41 -38.56
N SER A 108 -52.32 14.38 -38.36
CA SER A 108 -52.20 15.40 -37.31
C SER A 108 -52.25 14.77 -35.91
N SER A 109 -53.13 13.78 -35.70
CA SER A 109 -53.21 13.03 -34.44
C SER A 109 -51.92 12.27 -34.14
N TYR A 110 -51.37 11.53 -35.10
CA TYR A 110 -50.10 10.81 -34.93
C TYR A 110 -48.92 11.76 -34.69
N GLN A 111 -48.88 12.92 -35.37
CA GLN A 111 -47.85 13.93 -35.14
C GLN A 111 -47.88 14.49 -33.70
N LYS A 112 -49.07 14.72 -33.13
CA LYS A 112 -49.19 15.15 -31.73
C LYS A 112 -48.65 14.09 -30.77
N ARG A 113 -49.05 12.83 -30.95
CA ARG A 113 -48.55 11.69 -30.15
C ARG A 113 -47.03 11.52 -30.28
N LEU A 114 -46.49 11.66 -31.48
CA LEU A 114 -45.05 11.59 -31.73
C LEU A 114 -44.29 12.68 -30.96
N LYS A 115 -44.80 13.92 -30.96
CA LYS A 115 -44.20 15.03 -30.20
C LYS A 115 -44.19 14.75 -28.70
N GLU A 116 -45.30 14.24 -28.17
CA GLU A 116 -45.41 13.87 -26.75
C GLU A 116 -44.40 12.78 -26.37
N LYS A 117 -44.31 11.71 -27.15
CA LYS A 117 -43.36 10.61 -26.92
C LYS A 117 -41.90 11.05 -27.01
N LYS A 118 -41.57 11.93 -27.97
CA LYS A 118 -40.23 12.55 -28.04
C LYS A 118 -39.93 13.41 -26.81
N SER A 119 -40.91 14.17 -26.31
CA SER A 119 -40.76 14.95 -25.09
C SER A 119 -40.50 14.06 -23.87
N GLN A 120 -41.28 12.99 -23.70
CA GLN A 120 -41.10 12.02 -22.62
C GLN A 120 -39.73 11.34 -22.67
N ARG A 121 -39.30 10.88 -23.85
CA ARG A 121 -37.95 10.32 -24.08
C ARG A 121 -36.85 11.28 -23.63
N LEU A 122 -36.94 12.56 -24.03
CA LEU A 122 -35.95 13.58 -23.67
C LEU A 122 -35.88 13.81 -22.15
N VAL A 123 -37.01 13.73 -21.44
CA VAL A 123 -37.03 13.84 -19.96
C VAL A 123 -36.27 12.68 -19.33
N TYR A 124 -36.49 11.45 -19.80
CA TYR A 124 -35.78 10.27 -19.27
C TYR A 124 -34.28 10.28 -19.62
N GLU A 125 -33.89 10.76 -20.79
CA GLU A 125 -32.48 10.98 -21.15
C GLU A 125 -31.80 11.95 -20.17
N LYS A 126 -32.42 13.10 -19.89
CA LYS A 126 -31.90 14.07 -18.91
C LYS A 126 -31.78 13.49 -17.50
N GLN A 127 -32.76 12.67 -17.09
CA GLN A 127 -32.71 11.98 -15.80
C GLN A 127 -31.55 10.98 -15.76
N MET A 128 -31.33 10.22 -16.83
CA MET A 128 -30.21 9.29 -16.96
C MET A 128 -28.87 10.01 -16.88
N ASP A 129 -28.69 11.11 -17.62
CA ASP A 129 -27.45 11.91 -17.61
C ASP A 129 -27.14 12.47 -16.21
N THR A 130 -28.20 12.90 -15.50
CA THR A 130 -28.07 13.36 -14.11
C THR A 130 -27.60 12.22 -13.19
N LEU A 131 -28.13 11.01 -13.35
CA LEU A 131 -27.70 9.85 -12.57
C LEU A 131 -26.28 9.42 -12.90
N ILE A 132 -25.89 9.42 -14.18
CA ILE A 132 -24.51 9.13 -14.61
C ILE A 132 -23.53 10.13 -13.99
N THR A 133 -23.86 11.42 -13.99
CA THR A 133 -23.02 12.45 -13.37
C THR A 133 -22.87 12.24 -11.86
N LYS A 134 -23.96 11.84 -11.19
CA LYS A 134 -23.93 11.48 -9.76
C LYS A 134 -23.08 10.24 -9.51
N GLN A 135 -23.21 9.21 -10.34
CA GLN A 135 -22.41 7.99 -10.27
C GLN A 135 -20.92 8.32 -10.36
N PHE A 136 -20.51 9.09 -11.37
CA PHE A 136 -19.12 9.52 -11.53
C PHE A 136 -18.61 10.29 -10.30
N SER A 137 -19.44 11.18 -9.76
CA SER A 137 -19.10 11.94 -8.54
C SER A 137 -18.93 11.02 -7.30
N LEU A 138 -19.71 9.94 -7.20
CA LEU A 138 -19.60 8.95 -6.12
C LEU A 138 -18.35 8.07 -6.29
N GLU A 139 -18.05 7.66 -7.52
CA GLU A 139 -16.85 6.90 -7.86
C GLU A 139 -15.58 7.70 -7.55
N GLN A 140 -15.55 8.98 -7.93
CA GLN A 140 -14.43 9.89 -7.62
C GLN A 140 -14.22 10.02 -6.10
N LYS A 141 -15.30 10.22 -5.32
CA LYS A 141 -15.20 10.29 -3.85
C LYS A 141 -14.70 8.97 -3.24
N THR A 142 -15.18 7.85 -3.74
CA THR A 142 -14.75 6.52 -3.30
C THR A 142 -13.26 6.31 -3.58
N PHE A 143 -12.80 6.72 -4.76
CA PHE A 143 -11.40 6.68 -5.15
C PHE A 143 -10.52 7.58 -4.25
N ASP A 144 -10.93 8.82 -4.02
CA ASP A 144 -10.23 9.76 -3.15
C ASP A 144 -10.12 9.25 -1.71
N LEU A 145 -11.18 8.62 -1.20
CA LEU A 145 -11.18 7.96 0.11
C LEU A 145 -10.20 6.78 0.14
N GLY A 146 -10.15 5.98 -0.93
CA GLY A 146 -9.18 4.89 -1.09
C GLY A 146 -7.74 5.40 -1.05
N ILE A 147 -7.42 6.46 -1.79
CA ILE A 147 -6.08 7.10 -1.76
C ILE A 147 -5.75 7.59 -0.35
N LYS A 148 -6.67 8.30 0.31
CA LYS A 148 -6.46 8.79 1.69
C LYS A 148 -6.21 7.64 2.67
N GLY A 149 -6.91 6.52 2.51
CA GLY A 149 -6.67 5.30 3.28
C GLY A 149 -5.25 4.76 3.08
N LEU A 150 -4.82 4.63 1.83
CA LEU A 150 -3.48 4.15 1.49
C LEU A 150 -2.37 5.09 2.00
N VAL A 151 -2.56 6.40 1.90
CA VAL A 151 -1.62 7.39 2.45
C VAL A 151 -1.52 7.25 3.98
N LYS A 152 -2.65 7.11 4.68
CA LYS A 152 -2.65 6.88 6.13
C LYS A 152 -1.92 5.59 6.51
N GLN A 153 -2.14 4.51 5.75
CA GLN A 153 -1.44 3.25 5.97
C GLN A 153 0.08 3.39 5.76
N ALA A 154 0.49 4.04 4.67
CA ALA A 154 1.91 4.29 4.39
C ALA A 154 2.58 5.15 5.48
N LEU A 155 1.89 6.20 5.96
CA LEU A 155 2.38 7.01 7.08
C LEU A 155 2.46 6.20 8.38
N GLY A 156 1.46 5.36 8.66
CA GLY A 156 1.49 4.45 9.82
C GLY A 156 2.68 3.48 9.76
N MET A 157 2.94 2.89 8.60
CA MET A 157 4.10 2.02 8.38
C MET A 157 5.42 2.77 8.58
N ARG A 158 5.54 4.00 8.08
CA ARG A 158 6.74 4.83 8.29
C ARG A 158 7.00 5.08 9.77
N ILE A 159 5.97 5.42 10.54
CA ILE A 159 6.10 5.62 11.99
C ILE A 159 6.58 4.34 12.69
N ILE A 160 6.06 3.17 12.29
CA ILE A 160 6.51 1.88 12.81
C ILE A 160 7.98 1.62 12.46
N LEU A 161 8.39 1.87 11.22
CA LEU A 161 9.79 1.72 10.80
C LEU A 161 10.73 2.65 11.56
N ASP A 162 10.36 3.91 11.75
CA ASP A 162 11.15 4.88 12.51
C ASP A 162 11.28 4.47 14.00
N ARG A 163 10.24 3.84 14.57
CA ARG A 163 10.28 3.29 15.94
C ARG A 163 11.19 2.07 16.03
N ASN A 164 11.05 1.12 15.10
CA ASN A 164 11.88 -0.08 15.07
C ASN A 164 13.37 0.28 14.92
N LYS A 165 13.68 1.27 14.07
CA LYS A 165 15.05 1.76 13.91
C LYS A 165 15.64 2.30 15.23
N LYS A 166 14.86 3.07 16.00
CA LYS A 166 15.30 3.56 17.32
C LYS A 166 15.48 2.44 18.33
N GLU A 167 14.59 1.45 18.33
CA GLU A 167 14.70 0.28 19.20
C GLU A 167 15.92 -0.58 18.83
N GLU A 168 16.25 -0.72 17.55
CA GLU A 168 17.49 -1.37 17.08
C GLU A 168 18.75 -0.59 17.48
N GLU A 169 18.76 0.73 17.30
CA GLU A 169 19.87 1.61 17.76
C GLU A 169 20.08 1.50 19.27
N GLN A 170 18.99 1.45 20.05
CA GLN A 170 19.06 1.30 21.51
C GLN A 170 19.63 -0.07 21.92
N LYS A 171 19.19 -1.16 21.27
CA LYS A 171 19.75 -2.51 21.51
C LYS A 171 21.23 -2.60 21.15
N ALA A 172 21.66 -1.93 20.09
CA ALA A 172 23.07 -1.91 19.71
C ALA A 172 23.96 -1.24 20.77
N LEU A 173 23.46 -0.19 21.42
CA LEU A 173 24.17 0.47 22.53
C LEU A 173 24.24 -0.43 23.77
N GLU A 174 23.14 -1.11 24.11
CA GLU A 174 23.09 -2.07 25.22
C GLU A 174 24.10 -3.21 25.05
N ILE A 175 24.16 -3.82 23.85
CA ILE A 175 25.14 -4.87 23.54
C ILE A 175 26.59 -4.34 23.63
N LEU A 176 26.84 -3.10 23.23
CA LEU A 176 28.17 -2.50 23.30
C LEU A 176 28.60 -2.30 24.75
N GLU A 177 27.69 -1.84 25.61
CA GLU A 177 27.94 -1.69 27.05
C GLU A 177 28.18 -3.05 27.73
N GLU A 178 27.37 -4.06 27.43
CA GLU A 178 27.58 -5.44 27.90
C GLU A 178 28.94 -5.99 27.43
N THR A 179 29.29 -5.79 26.16
CA THR A 179 30.57 -6.22 25.61
C THR A 179 31.75 -5.52 26.29
N LYS A 180 31.61 -4.23 26.61
CA LYS A 180 32.62 -3.47 27.36
C LYS A 180 32.81 -4.04 28.77
N ASN A 181 31.72 -4.32 29.48
CA ASN A 181 31.78 -4.92 30.81
C ASN A 181 32.44 -6.30 30.77
N VAL A 182 32.12 -7.14 29.78
CA VAL A 182 32.79 -8.44 29.59
C VAL A 182 34.29 -8.28 29.32
N ILE A 183 34.70 -7.28 28.52
CA ILE A 183 36.13 -7.01 28.29
C ILE A 183 36.81 -6.59 29.60
N GLU A 184 36.19 -5.72 30.39
CA GLU A 184 36.69 -5.31 31.70
C GLU A 184 36.83 -6.50 32.66
N GLU A 185 35.82 -7.38 32.71
CA GLU A 185 35.89 -8.64 33.49
C GLU A 185 37.02 -9.55 33.00
N VAL A 186 37.23 -9.67 31.70
CA VAL A 186 38.34 -10.46 31.13
C VAL A 186 39.69 -9.85 31.46
N GLU A 187 39.81 -8.51 31.46
CA GLU A 187 41.03 -7.81 31.88
C GLU A 187 41.29 -8.01 33.37
N GLU A 188 40.26 -7.94 34.22
CA GLU A 188 40.35 -8.23 35.65
C GLU A 188 40.79 -9.68 35.91
N ILE A 189 40.17 -10.66 35.24
CA ILE A 189 40.56 -12.07 35.32
C ILE A 189 42.01 -12.25 34.84
N LYS A 190 42.43 -11.56 33.77
CA LYS A 190 43.79 -11.64 33.26
C LYS A 190 44.80 -11.06 34.25
N ASP A 191 44.48 -9.95 34.89
CA ASP A 191 45.33 -9.32 35.91
C ASP A 191 45.41 -10.21 37.17
N GLU A 192 44.29 -10.82 37.57
CA GLU A 192 44.25 -11.80 38.65
C GLU A 192 45.08 -13.05 38.30
N LEU A 193 44.97 -13.55 37.07
CA LEU A 193 45.78 -14.68 36.58
C LEU A 193 47.27 -14.30 36.46
N ALA A 194 47.59 -13.06 36.12
CA ALA A 194 48.97 -12.56 36.11
C ALA A 194 49.55 -12.45 37.52
N SER A 195 48.71 -12.26 38.54
CA SER A 195 49.11 -12.37 39.95
C SER A 195 49.28 -13.83 40.39
N TYR A 196 48.60 -14.75 39.72
CA TYR A 196 48.80 -16.21 39.83
C TYR A 196 50.06 -16.66 39.09
N LYS A 197 51.20 -16.03 39.41
CA LYS A 197 52.50 -16.63 39.10
C LYS A 197 52.66 -17.83 39.99
N VAL A 198 52.40 -19.01 39.45
CA VAL A 198 52.88 -20.24 40.04
C VAL A 198 54.40 -20.20 39.86
N ASP A 199 55.12 -20.00 40.96
CA ASP A 199 56.57 -20.12 41.00
C ASP A 199 56.93 -21.61 40.80
N VAL A 200 56.85 -22.06 39.56
CA VAL A 200 57.41 -23.35 39.16
C VAL A 200 58.89 -23.11 38.94
N GLU A 201 59.72 -23.78 39.73
CA GLU A 201 61.16 -23.74 39.55
C GLU A 201 61.49 -24.30 38.15
N GLU A 202 62.24 -23.53 37.36
CA GLU A 202 62.61 -23.88 35.97
C GLU A 202 63.28 -25.27 35.92
N ASP A 203 64.06 -25.59 36.95
CA ASP A 203 64.74 -26.88 37.13
C ASP A 203 63.76 -28.08 37.28
N GLN A 204 62.59 -27.87 37.89
CA GLN A 204 61.57 -28.92 38.03
C GLN A 204 60.86 -29.16 36.70
N LEU A 205 60.60 -28.10 35.94
CA LEU A 205 60.05 -28.18 34.59
C LEU A 205 61.00 -28.91 33.64
N ASP A 206 62.30 -28.58 33.68
CA ASP A 206 63.31 -29.24 32.85
C ASP A 206 63.41 -30.73 33.14
N MET A 207 63.32 -31.12 34.42
CA MET A 207 63.33 -32.52 34.83
C MET A 207 62.07 -33.28 34.37
N GLU A 208 60.89 -32.68 34.51
CA GLU A 208 59.64 -33.27 34.04
C GLU A 208 59.59 -33.35 32.50
N LEU A 209 60.15 -32.36 31.79
CA LEU A 209 60.30 -32.38 30.33
C LEU A 209 61.24 -33.50 29.87
N GLU A 210 62.37 -33.70 30.56
CA GLU A 210 63.31 -34.79 30.31
C GLU A 210 62.61 -36.15 30.54
N ASP A 211 61.85 -36.31 31.63
CA ASP A 211 61.07 -37.52 31.91
C ASP A 211 60.01 -37.79 30.82
N MET A 212 59.31 -36.75 30.33
CA MET A 212 58.39 -36.88 29.20
C MET A 212 59.09 -37.25 27.89
N TYR A 213 60.26 -36.66 27.61
CA TYR A 213 61.06 -37.03 26.43
C TYR A 213 61.56 -38.46 26.53
N GLU A 214 61.98 -38.90 27.70
CA GLU A 214 62.30 -40.30 27.95
C GLU A 214 61.08 -41.19 27.73
N GLU A 215 59.91 -40.87 28.27
CA GLU A 215 58.71 -41.70 28.12
C GLU A 215 58.25 -41.81 26.66
N VAL A 216 58.25 -40.70 25.91
CA VAL A 216 57.93 -40.68 24.47
C VAL A 216 58.94 -41.47 23.65
N ASN A 217 60.24 -41.42 23.99
CA ASN A 217 61.28 -42.16 23.28
C ASN A 217 61.41 -43.63 23.73
N LYS A 218 60.95 -43.95 24.94
CA LYS A 218 61.01 -45.28 25.56
C LYS A 218 59.77 -46.11 25.26
N GLU A 219 58.66 -45.49 24.85
CA GLU A 219 57.57 -46.19 24.20
C GLU A 219 58.02 -46.62 22.78
N PRO A 220 58.33 -47.91 22.55
CA PRO A 220 58.78 -48.34 21.23
C PRO A 220 57.62 -48.14 20.27
N GLU A 221 57.80 -47.26 19.28
CA GLU A 221 56.89 -46.95 18.16
C GLU A 221 55.83 -48.05 17.93
N LYS A 222 54.76 -48.05 18.74
CA LYS A 222 53.56 -48.80 18.41
C LYS A 222 52.99 -47.99 17.29
N LYS A 223 53.28 -48.40 16.06
CA LYS A 223 52.71 -47.88 14.81
C LYS A 223 51.23 -47.61 15.03
N THR A 224 50.92 -46.39 15.43
CA THR A 224 49.56 -45.93 15.61
C THR A 224 49.07 -45.78 14.19
N GLU A 225 48.36 -46.81 13.71
CA GLU A 225 47.64 -46.71 12.46
C GLU A 225 46.83 -45.40 12.53
N PRO A 226 46.98 -44.50 11.54
CA PRO A 226 46.31 -43.21 11.59
C PRO A 226 44.82 -43.46 11.78
N PRO A 227 44.15 -42.69 12.66
CA PRO A 227 42.74 -42.86 12.94
C PRO A 227 41.94 -43.00 11.65
N TRP A 228 40.96 -43.91 11.64
CA TRP A 228 40.22 -44.30 10.42
C TRP A 228 39.68 -43.11 9.60
N TYR A 229 39.37 -41.96 10.22
CA TYR A 229 38.92 -40.75 9.53
C TYR A 229 40.00 -40.01 8.70
N LEU A 230 41.29 -40.30 8.89
CA LEU A 230 42.41 -39.76 8.10
C LEU A 230 42.76 -40.63 6.89
N ASN A 231 42.15 -41.80 6.76
CA ASN A 231 42.37 -42.71 5.64
C ASN A 231 41.58 -42.22 4.41
N LYS A 232 42.21 -41.36 3.59
CA LYS A 232 41.60 -40.66 2.45
C LYS A 232 41.00 -41.57 1.36
N SER A 233 41.20 -42.89 1.44
CA SER A 233 40.66 -43.87 0.49
C SER A 233 39.15 -44.13 0.61
N GLU A 234 38.50 -43.82 1.74
CA GLU A 234 37.07 -44.17 1.94
C GLU A 234 36.07 -43.04 1.63
N ILE A 235 36.52 -41.79 1.48
CA ILE A 235 35.61 -40.63 1.29
C ILE A 235 35.00 -40.55 -0.13
N LYS A 236 35.44 -41.38 -1.08
CA LYS A 236 34.98 -41.33 -2.49
C LYS A 236 33.58 -41.91 -2.77
N ASN A 237 32.89 -42.48 -1.78
CA ASN A 237 31.60 -43.15 -2.00
C ASN A 237 30.36 -42.47 -1.41
N VAL A 238 30.48 -41.28 -0.81
CA VAL A 238 29.29 -40.52 -0.39
C VAL A 238 28.71 -39.79 -1.60
N LYS A 239 27.92 -40.53 -2.38
CA LYS A 239 27.05 -40.01 -3.42
C LYS A 239 25.97 -39.17 -2.73
N VAL A 240 26.15 -37.85 -2.75
CA VAL A 240 25.16 -36.90 -2.23
C VAL A 240 23.87 -37.09 -3.05
N VAL A 241 22.86 -37.67 -2.41
CA VAL A 241 21.49 -37.69 -2.91
C VAL A 241 20.89 -36.32 -2.60
N THR A 242 21.08 -35.37 -3.51
CA THR A 242 20.23 -34.18 -3.59
C THR A 242 19.04 -34.52 -4.47
N GLU A 243 17.94 -34.94 -3.86
CA GLU A 243 16.61 -34.81 -4.47
C GLU A 243 15.67 -34.15 -3.46
N LEU A 244 15.01 -33.09 -3.97
CA LEU A 244 13.88 -32.29 -3.46
C LEU A 244 14.22 -31.03 -2.65
#